data_AF-A0A9X0R2Y1-F1
#
_entry.id   AF-A0A9X0R2Y1-F1
#
_cell.length_a   1.000
_cell.length_b   1.000
_cell.length_c   1.000
_cell.angle_alpha   90.00
_cell.angle_beta   90.00
_cell.angle_gamma   90.00
#
_symmetry.space_group_name_H-M   'P 1'
#
loop_
_entity.id
_entity.type
_entity.pdbx_description
1 polymer ?
#
loop_
_entity_poly.entity_id
_entity_poly.type
_entity_poly.pdbx_seq_one_letter_code
_entity_poly.pdbx_strand_id
1 'polypeptide(L)'
;MLRPGGVALLTTFGKAAWSRFPRRFKDFLRWQRTGFTDFGPSQDLVGVIPDPNVYRGVSHAISYIRQVWSRHFDILEAEDGGIGGYQDIILARRRA
;
A
#
# COMPACT_ATOMS: atom_id res chain seq x y z
N MET A 1 -8.85 -5.74 -15.24
CA MET A 1 -8.90 -6.58 -14.02
C MET A 1 -8.24 -7.92 -14.29
N LEU A 2 -7.63 -8.54 -13.27
CA LEU A 2 -7.03 -9.89 -13.37
C LEU A 2 -8.12 -10.96 -13.50
N ARG A 3 -7.93 -11.93 -14.41
CA ARG A 3 -8.76 -13.14 -14.47
C ARG A 3 -8.44 -14.05 -13.27
N PRO A 4 -9.37 -14.92 -12.84
CA PRO A 4 -9.10 -16.03 -11.93
C PRO A 4 -7.77 -16.73 -12.20
N GLY A 5 -6.95 -16.95 -11.17
CA GLY A 5 -5.62 -17.56 -11.29
C GLY A 5 -4.52 -16.64 -11.84
N GLY A 6 -4.85 -15.45 -12.33
CA GLY A 6 -3.89 -14.47 -12.81
C GLY A 6 -2.98 -13.96 -11.70
N VAL A 7 -1.70 -13.75 -12.00
CA VAL A 7 -0.68 -13.27 -11.05
C VAL A 7 -0.35 -11.82 -11.33
N ALA A 8 -0.12 -11.05 -10.27
CA ALA A 8 0.32 -9.67 -10.33
C ALA A 8 1.46 -9.41 -9.36
N LEU A 9 2.41 -8.58 -9.82
CA LEU A 9 3.41 -7.91 -9.00
C LEU A 9 2.89 -6.49 -8.73
N LEU A 10 2.70 -6.15 -7.47
CA LEU A 10 2.15 -4.88 -7.01
C LEU A 10 3.14 -4.20 -6.08
N THR A 11 3.05 -2.89 -5.97
CA THR A 11 3.88 -2.13 -5.05
C THR A 11 3.03 -1.26 -4.13
N THR A 12 3.47 -1.10 -2.89
CA THR A 12 2.77 -0.30 -1.87
C THR A 12 3.73 0.53 -1.04
N PHE A 13 3.21 1.61 -0.43
CA PHE A 13 3.93 2.29 0.64
C PHE A 13 3.68 1.59 1.97
N GLY A 14 4.67 0.88 2.51
CA GLY A 14 4.61 0.36 3.87
C GLY A 14 5.62 1.01 4.79
N LYS A 15 6.26 0.21 5.65
CA LYS A 15 7.04 0.71 6.78
C LYS A 15 8.22 1.58 6.34
N ALA A 16 8.93 1.15 5.29
CA ALA A 16 10.09 1.87 4.76
C ALA A 16 9.69 3.22 4.16
N ALA A 17 8.59 3.27 3.42
CA ALA A 17 8.06 4.54 2.92
C ALA A 17 7.57 5.44 4.06
N TRP A 18 6.93 4.86 5.08
CA TRP A 18 6.44 5.61 6.24
C TRP A 18 7.56 6.35 6.97
N SER A 19 8.72 5.71 7.18
CA SER A 19 9.84 6.28 7.94
C SER A 19 10.57 7.42 7.23
N ARG A 20 10.39 7.60 5.92
CA ARG A 20 11.02 8.69 5.15
C ARG A 20 10.35 10.06 5.32
N PHE A 21 9.15 10.10 5.87
CA PHE A 21 8.41 11.36 6.04
C PHE A 21 8.37 11.79 7.51
N PRO A 22 8.49 13.10 7.79
CA PRO A 22 8.33 13.62 9.14
C PRO A 22 6.88 13.44 9.59
N ARG A 23 6.62 12.37 10.35
CA ARG A 23 5.29 12.04 10.88
C ARG A 23 5.34 11.99 12.41
N ARG A 24 4.23 12.29 13.06
CA ARG A 24 4.16 12.21 14.52
C ARG A 24 4.21 10.75 14.94
N PHE A 25 4.94 10.46 16.02
CA PHE A 25 5.08 9.10 16.54
C PHE A 25 3.73 8.42 16.84
N LYS A 26 2.75 9.19 17.35
CA LYS A 26 1.37 8.70 17.56
C LYS A 26 0.68 8.18 16.29
N ASP A 27 1.00 8.76 15.13
CA ASP A 27 0.42 8.34 13.85
C ASP A 27 1.06 7.03 13.39
N PHE A 28 2.37 6.85 13.63
CA PHE A 28 3.04 5.57 13.40
C PHE A 28 2.47 4.47 14.29
N LEU A 29 2.26 4.72 15.59
CA LEU A 29 1.63 3.72 16.48
C LEU A 29 0.21 3.36 16.03
N ARG A 30 -0.58 4.34 15.58
CA ARG A 30 -1.91 4.07 15.00
C ARG A 30 -1.79 3.21 13.74
N TRP A 31 -0.85 3.53 12.85
CA TRP A 31 -0.62 2.75 11.64
C TRP A 31 -0.13 1.33 11.97
N GLN A 32 0.76 1.12 12.94
CA GLN A 32 1.16 -0.24 13.34
C GLN A 32 -0.02 -1.07 13.87
N ARG A 33 -0.96 -0.45 14.58
CA ARG A 33 -2.16 -1.13 15.12
C ARG A 33 -3.20 -1.46 14.06
N THR A 34 -3.38 -0.56 13.10
CA THR A 34 -4.44 -0.68 12.07
C THR A 34 -3.93 -1.28 10.77
N GLY A 35 -2.63 -1.20 10.53
CA GLY A 35 -1.94 -1.57 9.31
C GLY A 35 -2.33 -0.75 8.07
N PHE A 36 -3.07 0.36 8.24
CA PHE A 36 -3.54 1.17 7.13
C PHE A 36 -3.61 2.65 7.50
N THR A 37 -3.28 3.53 6.57
CA THR A 37 -3.60 4.96 6.67
C THR A 37 -3.86 5.53 5.29
N ASP A 38 -4.91 6.33 5.19
CA ASP A 38 -5.17 7.21 4.06
C ASP A 38 -4.74 8.63 4.45
N PHE A 39 -3.79 9.18 3.70
CA PHE A 39 -3.27 10.53 3.89
C PHE A 39 -4.07 11.60 3.13
N GLY A 40 -5.05 11.20 2.34
CA GLY A 40 -5.82 12.09 1.49
C GLY A 40 -5.25 12.25 0.08
N PRO A 41 -5.75 13.24 -0.67
CA PRO A 41 -5.26 13.58 -2.01
C PRO A 41 -3.74 13.71 -2.07
N SER A 42 -3.13 13.17 -3.13
CA SER A 42 -1.71 13.38 -3.39
C SER A 42 -1.45 14.85 -3.71
N GLN A 43 -0.66 15.52 -2.87
CA GLN A 43 -0.32 16.93 -3.04
C GLN A 43 0.47 17.18 -4.34
N ASP A 44 1.27 16.20 -4.76
CA ASP A 44 2.07 16.28 -5.99
C ASP A 44 1.22 16.34 -7.28
N LEU A 45 -0.07 15.98 -7.19
CA LEU A 45 -0.98 15.94 -8.33
C LEU A 45 -2.04 17.06 -8.30
N VAL A 46 -2.03 17.91 -7.26
CA VAL A 46 -2.97 19.04 -7.15
C VAL A 46 -2.73 20.00 -8.32
N GLY A 47 -3.78 20.26 -9.10
CA GLY A 47 -3.72 21.11 -10.30
C GLY A 47 -3.16 20.41 -11.54
N VAL A 48 -2.70 19.15 -11.42
CA VAL A 48 -2.24 18.33 -12.55
C VAL A 48 -3.36 17.41 -13.06
N ILE A 49 -4.17 16.86 -12.15
CA ILE A 49 -5.31 16.00 -12.50
C ILE A 49 -6.65 16.71 -12.30
N PRO A 50 -7.70 16.38 -13.09
CA PRO A 50 -8.99 17.06 -13.02
C PRO A 50 -9.69 16.94 -11.68
N ASP A 51 -9.60 15.77 -11.03
CA ASP A 51 -10.13 15.55 -9.68
C ASP A 51 -9.00 15.12 -8.74
N PRO A 52 -8.58 15.97 -7.78
CA PRO A 52 -7.52 15.65 -6.85
C PRO A 52 -7.86 14.48 -5.92
N ASN A 53 -9.13 14.09 -5.78
CA ASN A 53 -9.54 12.98 -4.93
C ASN A 53 -9.39 11.60 -5.56
N VAL A 54 -9.19 11.52 -6.88
CA VAL A 54 -9.04 10.23 -7.60
C VAL A 54 -7.77 9.51 -7.19
N TYR A 55 -6.69 10.23 -6.89
CA TYR A 55 -5.41 9.65 -6.50
C TYR A 55 -5.02 10.08 -5.08
N ARG A 56 -4.99 9.10 -4.18
CA ARG A 56 -4.77 9.33 -2.74
C ARG A 56 -3.51 8.63 -2.26
N GLY A 57 -2.79 9.28 -1.37
CA GLY A 57 -1.65 8.68 -0.69
C GLY A 57 -2.15 7.69 0.36
N VAL A 58 -1.92 6.40 0.14
CA VAL A 58 -2.28 5.35 1.09
C VAL A 58 -1.05 4.57 1.51
N SER A 59 -1.01 4.15 2.78
CA SER A 59 0.02 3.25 3.28
C SER A 59 -0.59 2.00 3.88
N HIS A 60 0.02 0.86 3.60
CA HIS A 60 -0.40 -0.47 4.02
C HIS A 60 0.76 -1.18 4.72
N ALA A 61 0.52 -1.78 5.88
CA ALA A 61 1.42 -2.76 6.46
C ALA A 61 1.19 -4.12 5.79
N ILE A 62 2.24 -4.93 5.68
CA ILE A 62 2.12 -6.30 5.12
C ILE A 62 1.07 -7.13 5.89
N SER A 63 0.94 -6.94 7.21
CA SER A 63 -0.10 -7.60 8.01
C SER A 63 -1.52 -7.27 7.54
N TYR A 64 -1.79 -5.99 7.24
CA TYR A 64 -3.07 -5.56 6.69
C TYR A 64 -3.30 -6.13 5.29
N ILE A 65 -2.27 -6.13 4.44
CA ILE A 65 -2.36 -6.72 3.09
C ILE A 65 -2.76 -8.19 3.20
N ARG A 66 -2.05 -8.97 4.03
CA ARG A 66 -2.37 -10.39 4.26
C ARG A 66 -3.78 -10.60 4.82
N GLN A 67 -4.26 -9.72 5.69
CA GLN A 67 -5.59 -9.84 6.30
C GLN A 67 -6.73 -9.41 5.36
N VAL A 68 -6.58 -8.29 4.66
CA VAL A 68 -7.67 -7.63 3.93
C VAL A 68 -7.66 -8.02 2.46
N TRP A 69 -6.49 -8.01 1.81
CA TRP A 69 -6.40 -8.35 0.40
C TRP A 69 -6.61 -9.85 0.16
N SER A 70 -6.41 -10.68 1.18
CA SER A 70 -6.70 -12.11 1.10
C SER A 70 -8.16 -12.44 0.76
N ARG A 71 -9.08 -11.49 0.94
CA ARG A 71 -10.47 -11.62 0.47
C ARG A 71 -10.60 -11.76 -1.05
N HIS A 72 -9.60 -11.29 -1.79
CA HIS A 72 -9.61 -11.25 -3.26
C HIS A 72 -8.41 -11.97 -3.89
N PHE A 73 -7.30 -12.08 -3.16
CA PHE A 73 -6.04 -12.61 -3.67
C PHE A 73 -5.46 -13.67 -2.73
N ASP A 74 -4.68 -14.59 -3.28
CA ASP A 74 -3.67 -15.31 -2.50
C ASP A 74 -2.40 -14.47 -2.50
N ILE A 75 -1.96 -14.03 -1.32
CA ILE A 75 -0.70 -13.30 -1.16
C ILE A 75 0.43 -14.33 -1.09
N LEU A 76 1.13 -14.50 -2.21
CA LEU A 76 2.18 -15.50 -2.36
C LEU A 76 3.46 -15.06 -1.66
N GLU A 77 3.84 -13.80 -1.86
CA GLU A 77 5.04 -13.20 -1.27
C GLU A 77 4.82 -11.71 -1.00
N ALA A 78 5.50 -11.18 0.00
CA ALA A 78 5.50 -9.78 0.34
C ALA A 78 6.87 -9.41 0.92
N GLU A 79 7.55 -8.45 0.29
CA GLU A 79 8.87 -7.98 0.68
C GLU A 79 8.77 -6.50 1.08
N ASP A 80 9.16 -6.19 2.32
CA ASP A 80 9.23 -4.81 2.81
C ASP A 80 10.36 -4.05 2.09
N GLY A 81 10.06 -2.87 1.56
CA GLY A 81 11.07 -1.95 1.01
C GLY A 81 11.81 -2.44 -0.24
N GLY A 82 11.32 -3.44 -0.98
CA GLY A 82 12.00 -3.98 -2.16
C GLY A 82 12.43 -2.93 -3.20
N ILE A 83 11.49 -2.16 -3.78
CA ILE A 83 11.86 -1.17 -4.82
C ILE A 83 12.48 0.07 -4.17
N GLY A 84 13.78 0.26 -4.43
CA GLY A 84 14.53 1.45 -4.03
C GLY A 84 14.66 1.63 -2.51
N GLY A 85 14.55 0.55 -1.74
CA GLY A 85 14.52 0.62 -0.27
C GLY A 85 13.31 1.40 0.25
N TYR A 86 12.22 1.45 -0.52
CA TYR A 86 11.13 2.41 -0.32
C TYR A 86 9.75 1.78 -0.45
N GLN A 87 9.42 1.22 -1.63
CA GLN A 87 8.12 0.56 -1.82
C GLN A 87 8.25 -0.93 -1.52
N ASP A 88 7.24 -1.46 -0.85
CA ASP A 88 7.11 -2.91 -0.67
C ASP A 88 6.70 -3.54 -2.00
N ILE A 89 7.07 -4.81 -2.17
CA ILE A 89 6.70 -5.62 -3.34
C ILE A 89 5.75 -6.71 -2.87
N ILE A 90 4.61 -6.85 -3.54
CA ILE A 90 3.58 -7.84 -3.25
C ILE A 90 3.35 -8.71 -4.47
N LEU A 91 3.59 -10.01 -4.32
CA LEU A 91 3.21 -11.01 -5.32
C LEU A 91 1.86 -11.61 -4.94
N ALA A 92 0.85 -11.39 -5.79
CA ALA A 92 -0.53 -11.78 -5.52
C ALA A 92 -1.12 -12.57 -6.69
N ARG A 93 -1.88 -13.62 -6.38
CA ARG A 93 -2.65 -14.37 -7.37
C ARG A 93 -4.14 -14.14 -7.15
N ARG A 94 -4.88 -13.82 -8.20
CA ARG A 94 -6.34 -13.66 -8.13
C ARG A 94 -7.00 -14.99 -7.77
N ARG A 95 -7.83 -15.00 -6.73
CA ARG A 95 -8.64 -16.18 -6.37
C ARG A 95 -9.67 -16.48 -7.46
N ALA A 96 -10.08 -17.74 -7.52
CA ALA A 96 -11.16 -18.20 -8.40
C ALA A 96 -12.48 -17.52 -8.09
#